data_AF-A0A2N2DHI7-F1
#
_entry.id   AF-A0A2N2DHI7-F1
#
_cell.length_a   1.000
_cell.length_b   1.000
_cell.length_c   1.000
_cell.angle_alpha   90.00
_cell.angle_beta   90.00
_cell.angle_gamma   90.00
#
_symmetry.space_group_name_H-M   'P 1'
#
loop_
_entity.id
_entity.type
_entity.pdbx_description
1 polymer ?
#
loop_
_entity_poly.entity_id
_entity_poly.type
_entity_poly.pdbx_seq_one_letter_code
_entity_poly.pdbx_strand_id
1 'polypeptide(L)'
;MKAHRSGKIKECFKKSFLVLLIITTLLLLSSSGILAQPLIPMPNLNIEVGTAEEPQEVVGTIQLLILLSLLAVVPAVILLMTSFTRIVIVLAFIRSALATQQTPPNQVIIGLALFLTFFIMAPVYRQVNLEAVQPYLEGEITQEEALEIGAGPVREFMYK
;
A
#
# COMPACT_ATOMS: atom_id res chain seq x y z
N MET A 1 -44.48 21.35 -16.33
CA MET A 1 -43.59 20.16 -16.49
C MET A 1 -42.41 20.21 -15.49
N LYS A 2 -42.65 20.16 -14.17
CA LYS A 2 -41.55 20.24 -13.15
C LYS A 2 -41.72 19.33 -11.91
N ALA A 3 -42.80 18.54 -11.80
CA ALA A 3 -43.09 17.78 -10.57
C ALA A 3 -42.61 16.31 -10.56
N HIS A 4 -42.13 15.75 -11.68
CA HIS A 4 -41.88 14.31 -11.80
C HIS A 4 -40.41 13.86 -11.58
N ARG A 5 -39.44 14.77 -11.39
CA ARG A 5 -38.02 14.40 -11.17
C ARG A 5 -37.56 14.40 -9.71
N SER A 6 -38.30 15.03 -8.79
CA SER A 6 -37.87 15.18 -7.39
C SER A 6 -37.95 13.85 -6.60
N GLY A 7 -38.89 12.97 -6.95
CA GLY A 7 -39.05 11.66 -6.30
C GLY A 7 -37.90 10.67 -6.58
N LYS A 8 -37.36 10.65 -7.80
CA LYS A 8 -36.26 9.74 -8.19
C LYS A 8 -34.95 10.04 -7.46
N ILE A 9 -34.67 11.30 -7.12
CA ILE A 9 -33.42 11.69 -6.44
C ILE A 9 -33.46 11.24 -4.98
N LYS A 10 -34.60 11.38 -4.29
CA LYS A 10 -34.78 10.85 -2.93
C LYS A 10 -34.72 9.32 -2.89
N GLU A 11 -35.26 8.64 -3.90
CA GLU A 11 -35.17 7.18 -4.09
C GLU A 11 -33.71 6.71 -4.31
N CYS A 12 -32.93 7.41 -5.15
CA CYS A 12 -31.52 7.12 -5.36
C CYS A 12 -30.68 7.36 -4.10
N PHE A 13 -30.95 8.43 -3.34
CA PHE A 13 -30.24 8.71 -2.08
C PHE A 13 -30.59 7.68 -0.99
N LYS A 14 -31.88 7.30 -0.88
CA LYS A 14 -32.34 6.25 0.04
C LYS A 14 -31.75 4.89 -0.32
N LYS A 15 -31.64 4.56 -1.61
CA LYS A 15 -30.98 3.32 -2.09
C LYS A 15 -29.48 3.34 -1.88
N SER A 16 -28.80 4.46 -2.11
CA SER A 16 -27.36 4.59 -1.85
C SER A 16 -27.02 4.52 -0.37
N PHE A 17 -27.83 5.14 0.50
CA PHE A 17 -27.67 5.07 1.96
C PHE A 17 -27.97 3.66 2.48
N LEU A 18 -28.99 2.98 1.93
CA LEU A 18 -29.34 1.60 2.29
C LEU A 18 -28.26 0.61 1.83
N VAL A 19 -27.67 0.82 0.64
CA VAL A 19 -26.52 0.02 0.16
C VAL A 19 -25.28 0.28 1.01
N LEU A 20 -24.99 1.53 1.40
CA LEU A 20 -23.89 1.86 2.30
C LEU A 20 -24.05 1.21 3.69
N LEU A 21 -25.27 1.21 4.23
CA LEU A 21 -25.61 0.57 5.49
C LEU A 21 -25.42 -0.96 5.39
N ILE A 22 -25.91 -1.60 4.31
CA ILE A 22 -25.71 -3.03 4.08
C ILE A 22 -24.23 -3.38 3.92
N ILE A 23 -23.43 -2.57 3.20
CA ILE A 23 -21.99 -2.79 3.05
C ILE A 23 -21.27 -2.63 4.39
N THR A 24 -21.68 -1.67 5.22
CA THR A 24 -21.08 -1.44 6.55
C THR A 24 -21.45 -2.56 7.51
N THR A 25 -22.70 -3.04 7.48
CA THR A 25 -23.16 -4.21 8.25
C THR A 25 -22.54 -5.51 7.74
N LEU A 26 -22.29 -5.65 6.44
CA LEU A 26 -21.58 -6.79 5.84
C LEU A 26 -20.08 -6.77 6.20
N LEU A 27 -19.47 -5.57 6.28
CA LEU A 27 -18.12 -5.39 6.80
C LEU A 27 -18.04 -5.78 8.29
N LEU A 28 -19.06 -5.44 9.08
CA LEU A 28 -19.14 -5.78 10.51
C LEU A 28 -19.43 -7.27 10.76
N LEU A 29 -20.20 -7.93 9.89
CA LEU A 29 -20.47 -9.37 9.96
C LEU A 29 -19.28 -10.23 9.50
N SER A 30 -18.42 -9.69 8.62
CA SER A 30 -17.17 -10.37 8.21
C SER A 30 -16.15 -10.47 9.35
N SER A 31 -16.36 -9.74 10.47
CA SER A 31 -15.50 -9.76 11.65
C SER A 31 -15.79 -10.93 12.61
N SER A 32 -16.82 -11.76 12.38
CA SER A 32 -17.08 -12.96 13.19
C SER A 32 -16.41 -14.21 12.60
N GLY A 33 -15.08 -14.15 12.45
CA GLY A 33 -14.26 -15.19 11.86
C GLY A 33 -12.79 -15.13 12.24
N ILE A 34 -12.46 -14.85 13.51
CA ILE A 34 -11.13 -15.15 14.06
C ILE A 34 -11.25 -16.48 14.78
N LEU A 35 -11.17 -17.59 14.03
CA LEU A 35 -10.82 -18.88 14.61
C LEU A 35 -9.30 -18.98 14.62
N ALA A 36 -8.74 -18.91 15.83
CA ALA A 36 -7.44 -19.42 16.24
C ALA A 36 -6.35 -19.43 15.15
N GLN A 37 -5.62 -18.33 15.05
CA GLN A 37 -4.25 -18.41 14.54
C GLN A 37 -3.46 -19.29 15.53
N PRO A 38 -2.60 -20.21 15.06
CA PRO A 38 -1.69 -20.96 15.93
C PRO A 38 -0.92 -19.96 16.80
N LEU A 39 -0.59 -20.35 18.03
CA LEU A 39 0.24 -19.57 18.93
C LEU A 39 1.61 -19.33 18.28
N ILE A 40 1.69 -18.31 17.44
CA ILE A 40 2.93 -17.59 17.18
C ILE A 40 3.20 -16.91 18.53
N PRO A 41 4.37 -17.13 19.16
CA PRO A 41 4.80 -16.30 20.27
C PRO A 41 4.92 -14.87 19.74
N MET A 42 3.82 -14.12 19.81
CA MET A 42 3.88 -12.68 19.61
C MET A 42 4.70 -12.14 20.78
N PRO A 43 5.80 -11.41 20.50
CA PRO A 43 6.48 -10.66 21.54
C PRO A 43 5.45 -9.86 22.31
N ASN A 44 5.43 -9.98 23.64
CA ASN A 44 4.60 -9.13 24.47
C ASN A 44 5.16 -7.70 24.30
N LEU A 45 4.54 -6.91 23.42
CA LEU A 45 4.95 -5.54 23.12
C LEU A 45 4.46 -4.62 24.25
N ASN A 46 5.05 -4.77 25.42
CA ASN A 46 4.96 -3.78 26.48
C ASN A 46 6.15 -2.83 26.32
N ILE A 47 5.94 -1.67 25.67
CA ILE A 47 6.96 -0.61 25.62
C ILE A 47 6.97 0.08 26.97
N GLU A 48 7.60 -0.56 27.95
CA GLU A 48 7.88 0.01 29.25
C GLU A 48 9.28 0.62 29.20
N VAL A 49 9.36 1.94 29.15
CA VAL A 49 10.63 2.67 29.19
C VAL A 49 11.11 2.70 30.63
N GLY A 50 11.61 1.55 31.11
CA GLY A 50 12.28 1.38 32.39
C GLY A 50 13.81 1.41 32.24
N THR A 51 14.53 1.62 33.35
CA THR A 51 15.99 1.44 33.40
C THR A 51 16.32 -0.04 33.22
N ALA A 52 16.91 -0.41 32.10
CA ALA A 52 17.27 -1.80 31.81
C ALA A 52 18.40 -2.29 32.75
N GLU A 53 18.10 -3.30 33.57
CA GLU A 53 19.07 -3.93 34.48
C GLU A 53 19.91 -5.01 33.77
N GLU A 54 19.45 -5.55 32.63
CA GLU A 54 20.19 -6.53 31.81
C GLU A 54 20.52 -6.03 30.38
N PRO A 55 21.77 -6.21 29.89
CA PRO A 55 22.18 -5.80 28.54
C PRO A 55 21.41 -6.47 27.39
N GLN A 56 20.78 -7.63 27.61
CA GLN A 56 20.09 -8.41 26.55
C GLN A 56 18.72 -7.82 26.17
N GLU A 57 18.01 -7.18 27.10
CA GLU A 57 16.69 -6.56 26.85
C GLU A 57 16.80 -5.28 26.00
N VAL A 58 17.92 -4.57 26.16
CA VAL A 58 18.24 -3.36 25.37
C VAL A 58 18.46 -3.70 23.90
N VAL A 59 19.09 -4.84 23.60
CA VAL A 59 19.34 -5.30 22.21
C VAL A 59 18.03 -5.61 21.49
N GLY A 60 17.10 -6.33 22.14
CA GLY A 60 15.79 -6.64 21.56
C GLY A 60 14.95 -5.40 21.28
N THR A 61 14.95 -4.44 22.20
CA THR A 61 14.22 -3.17 22.04
C THR A 61 14.81 -2.32 20.91
N ILE A 62 16.14 -2.20 20.82
CA ILE A 62 16.80 -1.46 19.73
C ILE A 62 16.56 -2.12 18.38
N GLN A 63 16.65 -3.45 18.28
CA GLN A 63 16.39 -4.17 17.03
C GLN A 63 14.95 -3.95 16.53
N LEU A 64 13.96 -3.95 17.44
CA LEU A 64 12.57 -3.65 17.10
C LEU A 64 12.42 -2.20 16.61
N LEU A 65 13.05 -1.23 17.29
CA LEU A 65 13.02 0.17 16.86
C LEU A 65 13.60 0.35 15.45
N ILE A 66 14.70 -0.34 15.13
CA ILE A 66 15.31 -0.33 13.79
C ILE A 66 14.36 -0.95 12.76
N LEU A 67 13.75 -2.09 13.08
CA LEU A 67 12.79 -2.75 12.17
C LEU A 67 11.58 -1.86 11.87
N LEU A 68 11.00 -1.21 12.88
CA LEU A 68 9.88 -0.28 12.72
C LEU A 68 10.28 0.96 11.91
N SER A 69 11.49 1.49 12.14
CA SER A 69 12.03 2.60 11.36
C SER A 69 12.18 2.24 9.88
N LEU A 70 12.75 1.07 9.58
CA LEU A 70 12.89 0.59 8.21
C LEU A 70 11.54 0.39 7.54
N LEU A 71 10.58 -0.23 8.24
CA LEU A 71 9.24 -0.48 7.72
C LEU A 71 8.50 0.81 7.34
N ALA A 72 8.71 1.90 8.10
CA ALA A 72 8.13 3.20 7.80
C ALA A 72 8.73 3.85 6.53
N VAL A 73 10.02 3.61 6.25
CA VAL A 73 10.75 4.21 5.11
C VAL A 73 10.54 3.42 3.80
N VAL A 74 10.40 2.10 3.88
CA VAL A 74 10.19 1.20 2.74
C VAL A 74 9.13 1.68 1.72
N PRO A 75 7.89 2.05 2.10
CA PRO A 75 6.88 2.45 1.11
C PRO A 75 7.28 3.71 0.32
N ALA A 76 7.98 4.65 0.96
CA ALA A 76 8.47 5.85 0.28
C ALA A 76 9.59 5.51 -0.72
N VAL A 77 10.53 4.66 -0.33
CA VAL A 77 11.64 4.23 -1.19
C VAL A 77 11.13 3.48 -2.42
N ILE A 78 10.14 2.59 -2.25
CA ILE A 78 9.52 1.87 -3.36
C ILE A 78 8.94 2.85 -4.38
N LEU A 79 8.21 3.89 -3.92
CA LEU A 79 7.68 4.91 -4.83
C LEU A 79 8.80 5.65 -5.58
N LEU A 80 9.90 5.99 -4.91
CA LEU A 80 11.05 6.67 -5.52
C LEU A 80 11.79 5.80 -6.54
N MET A 81 11.85 4.48 -6.32
CA MET A 81 12.45 3.52 -7.26
C MET A 81 11.55 3.22 -8.48
N THR A 82 10.35 3.78 -8.55
CA THR A 82 9.41 3.57 -9.66
C THR A 82 9.25 4.80 -10.56
N SER A 83 8.45 4.67 -11.62
CA SER A 83 8.07 5.79 -12.48
C SER A 83 7.21 6.87 -11.78
N PHE A 84 6.76 6.65 -10.55
CA PHE A 84 5.87 7.55 -9.83
C PHE A 84 6.40 8.99 -9.79
N THR A 85 7.65 9.18 -9.41
CA THR A 85 8.28 10.51 -9.30
C THR A 85 8.23 11.28 -10.61
N ARG A 86 8.57 10.63 -11.74
CA ARG A 86 8.55 11.25 -13.07
C ARG A 86 7.12 11.66 -13.45
N ILE A 87 6.14 10.77 -13.23
CA ILE A 87 4.74 11.02 -13.59
C ILE A 87 4.15 12.17 -12.75
N VAL A 88 4.35 12.17 -11.43
CA VAL A 88 3.86 13.25 -10.55
C VAL A 88 4.43 14.59 -10.97
N ILE A 89 5.74 14.66 -11.25
CA ILE A 89 6.40 15.91 -11.65
C ILE A 89 5.82 16.43 -12.97
N VAL A 90 5.67 15.56 -13.98
CA VAL A 90 5.09 15.95 -15.28
C VAL A 90 3.65 16.44 -15.12
N LEU A 91 2.81 15.74 -14.37
CA LEU A 91 1.43 16.16 -14.12
C LEU A 91 1.35 17.45 -13.30
N ALA A 92 2.25 17.64 -12.33
CA ALA A 92 2.35 18.87 -11.55
C ALA A 92 2.76 20.07 -12.41
N PHE A 93 3.71 19.88 -13.34
CA PHE A 93 4.08 20.92 -14.29
C PHE A 93 2.94 21.26 -15.24
N ILE A 94 2.20 20.27 -15.76
CA ILE A 94 1.02 20.51 -16.58
C ILE A 94 -0.01 21.34 -15.82
N ARG A 95 -0.26 21.03 -14.55
CA ARG A 95 -1.17 21.84 -13.72
C ARG A 95 -0.71 23.30 -13.65
N SER A 96 0.56 23.55 -13.36
CA SER A 96 1.08 24.92 -13.26
C SER A 96 1.00 25.65 -14.61
N ALA A 97 1.20 24.94 -15.72
CA ALA A 97 1.12 25.49 -17.07
C ALA A 97 -0.29 25.91 -17.49
N LEU A 98 -1.34 25.32 -16.90
CA LEU A 98 -2.73 25.67 -17.20
C LEU A 98 -3.17 27.01 -16.59
N ALA A 99 -2.35 27.64 -15.73
CA ALA A 99 -2.62 28.93 -15.07
C ALA A 99 -3.98 29.05 -14.35
N THR A 100 -4.68 27.93 -14.14
CA THR A 100 -5.95 27.86 -13.41
C THR A 100 -5.69 27.65 -11.93
N GLN A 101 -6.32 28.47 -11.08
CA GLN A 101 -5.89 28.68 -9.69
C GLN A 101 -5.94 27.47 -8.74
N GLN A 102 -6.68 26.39 -9.02
CA GLN A 102 -6.79 25.25 -8.10
C GLN A 102 -7.16 23.91 -8.77
N THR A 103 -7.30 23.88 -10.10
CA THR A 103 -7.77 22.70 -10.83
C THR A 103 -6.61 22.11 -11.63
N PRO A 104 -6.26 20.81 -11.49
CA PRO A 104 -6.81 19.77 -10.61
C PRO A 104 -6.18 19.75 -9.18
N PRO A 105 -6.88 19.23 -8.16
CA PRO A 105 -6.38 19.14 -6.79
C PRO A 105 -5.21 18.13 -6.66
N ASN A 106 -4.31 18.36 -5.69
CA ASN A 106 -3.11 17.51 -5.46
C ASN A 106 -3.45 16.03 -5.31
N GLN A 107 -4.54 15.72 -4.61
CA GLN A 107 -4.98 14.34 -4.37
C GLN A 107 -5.31 13.61 -5.68
N VAL A 108 -5.87 14.31 -6.68
CA VAL A 108 -6.18 13.73 -7.99
C VAL A 108 -4.89 13.47 -8.78
N ILE A 109 -3.93 14.40 -8.74
CA ILE A 109 -2.63 14.21 -9.40
C ILE A 109 -1.91 12.99 -8.84
N ILE A 110 -1.87 12.84 -7.51
CA ILE A 110 -1.24 11.69 -6.85
C ILE A 110 -1.97 10.39 -7.20
N GLY A 111 -3.31 10.39 -7.17
CA GLY A 111 -4.11 9.22 -7.55
C GLY A 111 -3.89 8.77 -8.99
N LEU A 112 -3.88 9.72 -9.94
CA LEU A 112 -3.56 9.46 -11.34
C LEU A 112 -2.14 8.93 -11.51
N ALA A 113 -1.18 9.51 -10.80
CA ALA A 113 0.21 9.08 -10.87
C ALA A 113 0.41 7.65 -10.34
N LEU A 114 -0.23 7.29 -9.22
CA LEU A 114 -0.18 5.92 -8.70
C LEU A 114 -0.81 4.92 -9.68
N PHE A 115 -1.97 5.25 -10.23
CA PHE A 115 -2.64 4.37 -11.21
C PHE A 115 -1.78 4.13 -12.45
N LEU A 116 -1.22 5.20 -13.03
CA LEU A 116 -0.32 5.09 -14.17
C LEU A 116 0.97 4.35 -13.82
N THR A 117 1.48 4.53 -12.59
CA THR A 117 2.66 3.80 -12.11
C THR A 117 2.40 2.30 -12.08
N PHE A 118 1.27 1.84 -11.51
CA PHE A 118 0.94 0.42 -11.52
C PHE A 118 0.75 -0.13 -12.93
N PHE A 119 0.17 0.65 -13.84
CA PHE A 119 0.04 0.26 -15.24
C PHE A 119 1.39 0.08 -15.92
N ILE A 120 2.33 1.02 -15.73
CA ILE A 120 3.68 0.98 -16.31
C ILE A 120 4.53 -0.13 -15.66
N MET A 121 4.35 -0.38 -14.37
CA MET A 121 5.11 -1.39 -13.61
C MET A 121 4.57 -2.81 -13.68
N ALA A 122 3.37 -3.01 -14.24
CA ALA A 122 2.78 -4.34 -14.43
C ALA A 122 3.73 -5.42 -15.00
N PRO A 123 4.58 -5.19 -16.03
CA PRO A 123 5.52 -6.20 -16.50
C PRO A 123 6.63 -6.54 -15.50
N VAL A 124 7.14 -5.56 -14.74
CA VAL A 124 8.16 -5.77 -13.72
C VAL A 124 7.61 -6.65 -12.60
N TYR A 125 6.40 -6.35 -12.12
CA TYR A 125 5.74 -7.17 -11.10
C TYR A 125 5.47 -8.60 -11.57
N ARG A 126 5.13 -8.78 -12.85
CA ARG A 126 4.95 -10.13 -13.42
C ARG A 126 6.26 -10.92 -13.45
N GLN A 127 7.37 -10.31 -13.85
CA GLN A 127 8.68 -10.97 -13.86
C GLN A 127 9.08 -11.39 -12.45
N VAL A 128 9.03 -10.47 -11.48
CA VAL A 128 9.32 -10.79 -10.07
C VAL A 128 8.43 -11.92 -9.54
N ASN A 129 7.15 -11.92 -9.89
CA ASN A 129 6.23 -12.97 -9.45
C ASN A 129 6.56 -14.36 -10.04
N LEU A 130 6.95 -14.42 -11.31
CA LEU A 130 7.28 -15.68 -11.99
C LEU A 130 8.67 -16.21 -11.62
N GLU A 131 9.65 -15.31 -11.45
CA GLU A 131 11.05 -15.69 -11.30
C GLU A 131 11.48 -15.81 -9.83
N ALA A 132 10.85 -15.07 -8.91
CA ALA A 132 11.23 -15.08 -7.50
C ALA A 132 10.11 -15.57 -6.58
N VAL A 133 8.89 -15.05 -6.72
CA VAL A 133 7.81 -15.34 -5.74
C VAL A 133 7.31 -16.77 -5.86
N GLN A 134 6.96 -17.24 -7.06
CA GLN A 134 6.46 -18.61 -7.24
C GLN A 134 7.49 -19.68 -6.86
N PRO A 135 8.75 -19.63 -7.34
CA PRO A 135 9.75 -20.63 -6.97
C PRO A 135 10.07 -20.63 -5.47
N TYR A 136 10.03 -19.47 -4.81
CA TYR A 136 10.21 -19.39 -3.35
C TYR A 136 9.05 -20.06 -2.59
N LEU A 137 7.81 -19.86 -3.04
CA LEU A 137 6.64 -20.50 -2.43
C LEU A 137 6.60 -22.01 -2.67
N GLU A 138 7.15 -22.47 -3.79
CA GLU A 138 7.29 -23.89 -4.15
C GLU A 138 8.50 -24.55 -3.48
N GLY A 139 9.36 -23.77 -2.83
CA GLY A 139 10.55 -24.26 -2.11
C GLY A 139 11.73 -24.61 -3.02
N GLU A 140 11.71 -24.14 -4.26
CA GLU A 140 12.78 -24.39 -5.24
C GLU A 140 14.01 -23.50 -5.01
N ILE A 141 13.84 -22.32 -4.40
CA ILE A 141 14.90 -21.35 -4.12
C ILE A 141 14.90 -20.88 -2.66
N THR A 142 16.07 -20.47 -2.15
CA THR A 142 16.20 -19.88 -0.81
C THR A 142 15.68 -18.45 -0.76
N GLN A 143 15.47 -17.92 0.45
CA GLN A 143 15.01 -16.53 0.62
C GLN A 143 16.04 -15.53 0.09
N GLU A 144 17.33 -15.79 0.32
CA GLU A 144 18.42 -14.95 -0.18
C GLU A 144 18.45 -14.93 -1.72
N GLU A 145 18.29 -16.08 -2.36
CA GLU A 145 18.29 -16.20 -3.82
C GLU A 145 17.03 -15.56 -4.44
N ALA A 146 15.87 -15.72 -3.79
CA ALA A 146 14.63 -15.04 -4.19
C ALA A 146 14.76 -13.51 -4.15
N LEU A 147 15.44 -12.97 -3.13
CA LEU A 147 15.71 -11.53 -3.03
C LEU A 147 16.67 -11.04 -4.12
N GLU A 148 17.69 -11.82 -4.45
CA GLU A 148 18.67 -11.47 -5.49
C GLU A 148 18.03 -11.48 -6.89
N ILE A 149 17.29 -12.55 -7.23
CA ILE A 149 16.58 -12.69 -8.50
C ILE A 149 15.48 -11.62 -8.60
N GLY A 150 14.68 -11.43 -7.55
CA GLY A 150 13.61 -10.43 -7.52
C GLY A 150 14.08 -8.98 -7.65
N ALA A 151 15.30 -8.68 -7.20
CA ALA A 151 15.91 -7.35 -7.37
C ALA A 151 16.34 -7.07 -8.82
N GLY A 152 16.57 -8.10 -9.64
CA GLY A 152 17.03 -7.99 -11.03
C GLY A 152 16.09 -7.15 -11.91
N PRO A 153 14.80 -7.52 -12.06
CA PRO A 153 13.84 -6.77 -12.87
C PRO A 153 13.65 -5.31 -12.43
N VAL A 154 13.68 -5.05 -11.12
CA VAL A 154 13.54 -3.69 -10.57
C VAL A 154 14.78 -2.85 -10.91
N ARG A 155 15.98 -3.44 -10.78
CA ARG A 155 17.24 -2.77 -11.12
C ARG A 155 17.34 -2.47 -12.62
N GLU A 156 16.94 -3.42 -13.45
CA GLU A 156 16.89 -3.25 -14.91
C GLU A 156 15.94 -2.12 -15.33
N PHE A 157 14.80 -1.95 -14.63
CA PHE A 157 13.91 -0.81 -14.84
C PHE A 157 14.60 0.53 -14.50
N MET A 158 15.43 0.56 -13.46
CA MET A 158 16.14 1.77 -13.05
C MET A 158 17.30 2.14 -13.98
N TYR A 159 17.91 1.17 -14.67
CA TYR A 159 18.98 1.43 -15.64
C TYR A 159 18.48 1.88 -17.02
N LYS A 160 17.17 1.78 -17.28
CA LYS A 160 16.52 2.25 -18.52
C LYS A 160 16.07 3.70 -18.41
#